data_AF-A0A422HI24-F1
#
_entry.id   AF-A0A422HI24-F1
#
_cell.length_a   1.000
_cell.length_b   1.000
_cell.length_c   1.000
_cell.angle_alpha   90.00
_cell.angle_beta   90.00
_cell.angle_gamma   90.00
#
_symmetry.space_group_name_H-M   'P 1'
#
loop_
_entity.id
_entity.type
_entity.pdbx_description
1 polymer ?
#
loop_
_entity_poly.entity_id
_entity_poly.type
_entity_poly.pdbx_seq_one_letter_code
_entity_poly.pdbx_strand_id
1 'polypeptide(L)'
;MRIDISILFEEAELDSSVILIIQPLAPLSMVSGLPGSYYKTERIPTKFMLSGLFENLLGWHFSKEDRAKIYKEMKKVHKKRFKKELTKEESEVGYQPLVGYYFEPAPPPLIPVIQYYEDLWTQHLIGSDQRHADGAINYDWRLESERNIIKAKIRSKELTENDFGKFFTDNRAQFPLYYRSVPKREFVIAKGEYKFKLNINRQLLNLLQNACSDMNIGYLGTSEGWVDVCFQEVKNG
;
A
#
# COMPACT_ATOMS: atom_id res chain seq x y z
N MET A 1 18.90 15.94 -5.15
CA MET A 1 17.71 15.96 -6.04
C MET A 1 16.65 16.82 -5.38
N ARG A 2 16.10 17.83 -6.06
CA ARG A 2 15.07 18.72 -5.50
C ARG A 2 13.73 18.20 -5.99
N ILE A 3 12.91 17.67 -5.08
CA ILE A 3 11.57 17.19 -5.41
C ILE A 3 10.67 18.41 -5.62
N ASP A 4 10.09 18.53 -6.81
CA ASP A 4 9.11 19.56 -7.11
C ASP A 4 7.71 19.08 -6.73
N ILE A 5 7.04 19.84 -5.87
CA ILE A 5 5.67 19.61 -5.40
C ILE A 5 4.76 20.81 -5.72
N SER A 6 5.21 21.75 -6.55
CA SER A 6 4.51 23.00 -6.88
C SER A 6 3.08 22.77 -7.37
N ILE A 7 2.87 21.72 -8.18
CA ILE A 7 1.56 21.33 -8.71
C ILE A 7 0.49 21.13 -7.63
N LEU A 8 0.87 20.67 -6.43
CA LEU A 8 -0.05 20.45 -5.31
C LEU A 8 -0.72 21.75 -4.81
N PHE A 9 -0.17 22.90 -5.20
CA PHE A 9 -0.64 24.23 -4.83
C PHE A 9 -1.36 24.95 -5.98
N GLU A 10 -1.45 24.31 -7.15
CA GLU A 10 -2.21 24.77 -8.31
C GLU A 10 -3.63 24.20 -8.32
N GLU A 11 -4.50 24.72 -9.18
CA GLU A 11 -5.89 24.28 -9.25
C GLU A 11 -6.02 22.87 -9.81
N ALA A 12 -6.81 22.02 -9.14
CA ALA A 12 -7.04 20.63 -9.54
C ALA A 12 -8.13 20.52 -10.62
N GLU A 13 -7.94 21.19 -11.76
CA GLU A 13 -8.85 21.07 -12.90
C GLU A 13 -8.53 19.83 -13.73
N LEU A 14 -9.55 19.04 -14.06
CA LEU A 14 -9.43 17.84 -14.91
C LEU A 14 -9.69 18.21 -16.37
N ASP A 15 -8.69 18.85 -16.99
CA ASP A 15 -8.77 19.46 -18.32
C ASP A 15 -8.34 18.50 -19.47
N SER A 16 -7.95 17.28 -19.14
CA SER A 16 -7.38 16.33 -20.09
C SER A 16 -7.97 14.94 -19.90
N SER A 17 -8.18 14.21 -21.01
CA SER A 17 -8.68 12.83 -20.98
C SER A 17 -7.72 11.93 -21.75
N VAL A 18 -7.21 10.89 -21.09
CA VAL A 18 -6.21 9.97 -21.63
C VAL A 18 -6.58 8.52 -21.31
N ILE A 19 -5.97 7.57 -22.01
CA ILE A 19 -5.97 6.16 -21.64
C ILE A 19 -4.68 5.89 -20.88
N LEU A 20 -4.80 5.61 -19.59
CA LEU A 20 -3.72 5.05 -18.78
C LEU A 20 -3.63 3.56 -19.05
N ILE A 21 -2.47 3.12 -19.50
CA ILE A 21 -2.13 1.71 -19.71
C ILE A 21 -1.14 1.32 -18.62
N ILE A 22 -1.43 0.23 -17.91
CA ILE A 22 -0.55 -0.35 -16.90
C ILE A 22 -0.24 -1.77 -17.35
N GLN A 23 1.02 -2.03 -17.68
CA GLN A 23 1.53 -3.35 -18.02
C GLN A 23 2.20 -3.96 -16.79
N PRO A 24 1.62 -5.00 -16.17
CA PRO A 24 2.26 -5.69 -15.07
C PRO A 24 3.52 -6.40 -15.54
N LEU A 25 4.63 -6.17 -14.84
CA LEU A 25 5.93 -6.81 -15.07
C LEU A 25 6.21 -7.90 -14.03
N ALA A 26 5.46 -7.90 -12.93
CA ALA A 26 5.50 -8.89 -11.87
C ALA A 26 4.07 -9.21 -11.38
N PRO A 27 3.87 -10.32 -10.64
CA PRO A 27 2.63 -10.54 -9.92
C PRO A 27 2.28 -9.37 -9.01
N LEU A 28 1.02 -8.95 -9.03
CA LEU A 28 0.55 -7.81 -8.27
C LEU A 28 -0.19 -8.27 -7.03
N SER A 29 0.05 -7.61 -5.90
CA SER A 29 -0.78 -7.80 -4.71
C SER A 29 -1.32 -6.44 -4.27
N MET A 30 -2.54 -6.19 -4.73
CA MET A 30 -3.29 -4.96 -4.63
C MET A 30 -4.25 -5.04 -3.45
N VAL A 31 -3.71 -5.14 -2.24
CA VAL A 31 -4.51 -5.27 -1.02
C VAL A 31 -4.99 -3.89 -0.57
N SER A 32 -6.30 -3.72 -0.40
CA SER A 32 -6.95 -2.45 -0.04
C SER A 32 -6.99 -2.16 1.46
N GLY A 33 -6.92 -3.20 2.30
CA GLY A 33 -6.98 -3.11 3.77
C GLY A 33 -6.01 -4.05 4.49
N LEU A 34 -6.01 -4.02 5.83
CA LEU A 34 -5.20 -4.93 6.67
C LEU A 34 -6.08 -5.99 7.34
N PRO A 35 -6.37 -7.11 6.67
CA PRO A 35 -7.11 -8.21 7.27
C PRO A 35 -6.25 -8.97 8.30
N GLY A 36 -6.90 -9.53 9.32
CA GLY A 36 -6.19 -10.21 10.42
C GLY A 36 -5.55 -11.55 10.06
N SER A 37 -6.00 -12.22 8.98
CA SER A 37 -5.58 -13.59 8.65
C SER A 37 -5.27 -13.86 7.17
N TYR A 38 -5.90 -13.14 6.24
CA TYR A 38 -5.76 -13.37 4.80
C TYR A 38 -5.77 -12.08 3.99
N TYR A 39 -4.65 -11.76 3.33
CA TYR A 39 -4.51 -10.56 2.51
C TYR A 39 -5.04 -10.81 1.10
N LYS A 40 -6.33 -10.53 0.89
CA LYS A 40 -6.99 -10.65 -0.41
C LYS A 40 -6.60 -9.50 -1.33
N THR A 41 -6.28 -9.80 -2.59
CA THR A 41 -5.94 -8.76 -3.56
C THR A 41 -7.20 -8.31 -4.31
N GLU A 42 -7.28 -7.01 -4.56
CA GLU A 42 -8.27 -6.46 -5.46
C GLU A 42 -8.02 -6.96 -6.89
N ARG A 43 -9.09 -7.04 -7.68
CA ARG A 43 -9.01 -7.36 -9.12
C ARG A 43 -8.61 -6.14 -9.95
N ILE A 44 -9.00 -4.96 -9.46
CA ILE A 44 -8.82 -3.66 -10.12
C ILE A 44 -8.10 -2.73 -9.14
N PRO A 45 -7.04 -2.02 -9.56
CA PRO A 45 -6.43 -0.94 -8.80
C PRO A 45 -7.45 0.07 -8.29
N THR A 46 -7.40 0.38 -7.01
CA THR A 46 -8.18 1.47 -6.43
C THR A 46 -7.57 2.83 -6.79
N LYS A 47 -8.34 3.91 -6.65
CA LYS A 47 -7.83 5.28 -6.83
C LYS A 47 -6.64 5.58 -5.91
N PHE A 48 -6.63 5.02 -4.70
CA PHE A 48 -5.49 5.14 -3.77
C PHE A 48 -4.24 4.45 -4.30
N MET A 49 -4.37 3.26 -4.89
CA MET A 49 -3.25 2.53 -5.50
C MET A 49 -2.71 3.26 -6.74
N LEU A 50 -3.58 3.81 -7.57
CA LEU A 50 -3.18 4.65 -8.70
C LEU A 50 -2.48 5.94 -8.24
N SER A 51 -2.96 6.54 -7.15
CA SER A 51 -2.31 7.70 -6.53
C SER A 51 -0.89 7.34 -6.04
N GLY A 52 -0.74 6.20 -5.37
CA GLY A 52 0.56 5.68 -4.93
C GLY A 52 1.51 5.41 -6.10
N LEU A 53 0.99 4.83 -7.19
CA LEU A 53 1.74 4.60 -8.42
C LEU A 53 2.25 5.92 -9.02
N PHE A 54 1.39 6.93 -9.16
CA PHE A 54 1.78 8.23 -9.71
C PHE A 54 2.80 8.95 -8.84
N GLU A 55 2.61 8.95 -7.51
CA GLU A 55 3.57 9.54 -6.60
C GLU A 55 4.93 8.83 -6.66
N ASN A 56 4.93 7.49 -6.77
CA ASN A 56 6.17 6.73 -6.94
C ASN A 56 6.88 7.04 -8.26
N LEU A 57 6.16 7.16 -9.38
CA LEU A 57 6.74 7.57 -10.67
C LEU A 57 7.40 8.96 -10.58
N LEU A 58 6.82 9.87 -9.82
CA LEU A 58 7.39 11.20 -9.56
C LEU A 58 8.55 11.19 -8.54
N GLY A 59 8.89 10.03 -7.98
CA GLY A 59 9.90 9.88 -6.93
C GLY A 59 9.47 10.44 -5.56
N TRP A 60 8.17 10.59 -5.32
CA TRP A 60 7.62 11.18 -4.11
C TRP A 60 7.45 10.14 -2.99
N HIS A 61 8.49 10.01 -2.18
CA HIS A 61 8.53 9.10 -1.03
C HIS A 61 8.51 9.88 0.30
N PHE A 62 7.38 10.51 0.60
CA PHE A 62 7.22 11.31 1.82
C PHE A 62 6.81 10.50 3.05
N SER A 63 7.35 10.88 4.20
CA SER A 63 6.93 10.38 5.52
C SER A 63 5.47 10.76 5.83
N LYS A 64 4.86 10.09 6.81
CA LYS A 64 3.48 10.41 7.23
C LYS A 64 3.39 11.84 7.77
N GLU A 65 4.41 12.28 8.49
CA GLU A 65 4.53 13.61 9.09
C GLU A 65 4.61 14.69 8.01
N ASP A 66 5.42 14.46 6.97
CA ASP A 66 5.59 15.41 5.88
C ASP A 66 4.36 15.46 4.98
N ARG A 67 3.71 14.32 4.71
CA ARG A 67 2.41 14.28 4.02
C ARG A 67 1.36 15.12 4.74
N ALA A 68 1.26 14.98 6.07
CA ALA A 68 0.32 15.76 6.87
C ALA A 68 0.59 17.27 6.80
N LYS A 69 1.88 17.68 6.82
CA LYS A 69 2.27 19.09 6.65
C LYS A 69 1.92 19.61 5.25
N ILE A 70 2.29 18.88 4.20
CA ILE A 70 2.01 19.24 2.80
C ILE A 70 0.50 19.41 2.63
N TYR A 71 -0.30 18.43 3.07
CA TYR A 71 -1.75 18.49 2.95
C TYR A 71 -2.36 19.70 3.69
N LYS A 72 -1.86 20.03 4.88
CA LYS A 72 -2.32 21.20 5.63
C LYS A 72 -2.08 22.49 4.84
N GLU A 73 -0.94 22.62 4.19
CA GLU A 73 -0.64 23.77 3.34
C GLU A 73 -1.45 23.76 2.04
N MET A 74 -1.61 22.61 1.39
CA MET A 74 -2.51 22.46 0.22
C MET A 74 -3.92 22.96 0.57
N LYS A 75 -4.50 22.48 1.69
CA LYS A 75 -5.84 22.88 2.12
C LYS A 75 -5.96 24.40 2.32
N LYS A 76 -4.95 25.04 2.89
CA LYS A 76 -4.92 26.51 3.07
C LYS A 76 -4.87 27.24 1.73
N VAL A 77 -3.98 26.81 0.82
CA VAL A 77 -3.79 27.46 -0.49
C VAL A 77 -5.06 27.32 -1.32
N HIS A 78 -5.62 26.11 -1.41
CA HIS A 78 -6.83 25.84 -2.20
C HIS A 78 -8.05 26.63 -1.68
N LYS A 79 -8.23 26.70 -0.36
CA LYS A 79 -9.29 27.51 0.25
C LYS A 79 -9.11 29.01 -0.02
N LYS A 80 -7.87 29.51 0.01
CA LYS A 80 -7.56 30.94 -0.16
C LYS A 80 -7.58 31.40 -1.62
N ARG A 81 -6.99 30.62 -2.53
CA ARG A 81 -6.82 30.97 -3.95
C ARG A 81 -8.01 30.56 -4.81
N PHE A 82 -8.48 29.32 -4.65
CA PHE A 82 -9.50 28.73 -5.53
C PHE A 82 -10.88 28.65 -4.88
N LYS A 83 -11.00 29.01 -3.59
CA LYS A 83 -12.24 28.91 -2.78
C LYS A 83 -12.85 27.50 -2.76
N LYS A 84 -12.03 26.47 -3.03
CA LYS A 84 -12.40 25.06 -2.99
C LYS A 84 -11.89 24.44 -1.69
N GLU A 85 -12.73 23.64 -1.03
CA GLU A 85 -12.32 22.91 0.18
C GLU A 85 -11.89 21.49 -0.18
N LEU A 86 -10.64 21.14 0.14
CA LEU A 86 -10.14 19.77 0.02
C LEU A 86 -10.60 18.93 1.22
N THR A 87 -11.29 17.84 0.95
CA THR A 87 -11.71 16.82 1.91
C THR A 87 -10.63 15.77 2.07
N LYS A 88 -10.20 15.50 3.31
CA LYS A 88 -9.10 14.55 3.57
C LYS A 88 -9.54 13.14 3.14
N GLU A 89 -8.87 12.59 2.13
CA GLU A 89 -9.02 11.19 1.73
C GLU A 89 -7.92 10.37 2.37
N GLU A 90 -8.27 9.22 2.94
CA GLU A 90 -7.33 8.27 3.55
C GLU A 90 -7.80 6.85 3.22
N SER A 91 -6.89 6.01 2.76
CA SER A 91 -7.16 4.59 2.54
C SER A 91 -7.34 3.84 3.87
N GLU A 92 -7.88 2.62 3.83
CA GLU A 92 -8.03 1.77 5.01
C GLU A 92 -6.70 1.45 5.71
N VAL A 93 -5.59 1.48 4.97
CA VAL A 93 -4.24 1.25 5.50
C VAL A 93 -3.57 2.52 6.03
N GLY A 94 -4.29 3.65 6.08
CA GLY A 94 -3.77 4.93 6.59
C GLY A 94 -2.90 5.71 5.60
N TYR A 95 -2.86 5.29 4.33
CA TYR A 95 -2.21 6.05 3.26
C TYR A 95 -3.07 7.25 2.84
N GLN A 96 -2.46 8.43 2.81
CA GLN A 96 -3.07 9.69 2.38
C GLN A 96 -2.47 10.13 1.03
N PRO A 97 -3.23 10.10 -0.07
CA PRO A 97 -2.77 10.55 -1.38
C PRO A 97 -2.66 12.07 -1.44
N LEU A 98 -1.62 12.57 -2.10
CA LEU A 98 -1.41 13.99 -2.40
C LEU A 98 -1.96 14.33 -3.80
N VAL A 99 -1.77 13.43 -4.77
CA VAL A 99 -2.21 13.64 -6.17
C VAL A 99 -3.66 13.24 -6.44
N GLY A 100 -4.36 12.65 -5.46
CA GLY A 100 -5.69 12.08 -5.64
C GLY A 100 -6.77 13.04 -6.15
N TYR A 101 -6.61 14.36 -5.95
CA TYR A 101 -7.55 15.37 -6.46
C TYR A 101 -7.31 15.75 -7.93
N TYR A 102 -6.15 15.42 -8.48
CA TYR A 102 -5.71 15.85 -9.81
C TYR A 102 -6.03 14.84 -10.91
N PHE A 103 -6.71 13.74 -10.57
CA PHE A 103 -7.22 12.79 -11.55
C PHE A 103 -8.46 12.05 -11.04
N GLU A 104 -9.25 11.56 -11.99
CA GLU A 104 -10.40 10.70 -11.73
C GLU A 104 -10.46 9.59 -12.80
N PRO A 105 -10.36 8.31 -12.41
CA PRO A 105 -10.52 7.20 -13.35
C PRO A 105 -12.00 7.03 -13.73
N ALA A 106 -12.29 7.00 -15.03
CA ALA A 106 -13.63 6.78 -15.55
C ALA A 106 -13.92 5.28 -15.73
N PRO A 107 -15.04 4.75 -15.20
CA PRO A 107 -15.44 3.37 -15.38
C PRO A 107 -16.11 3.13 -16.76
N PRO A 108 -16.14 1.88 -17.28
CA PRO A 108 -15.43 0.70 -16.76
C PRO A 108 -13.97 0.62 -17.29
N PRO A 109 -13.03 0.09 -16.50
CA PRO A 109 -11.69 -0.20 -16.99
C PRO A 109 -11.66 -1.47 -17.85
N LEU A 110 -10.68 -1.57 -18.74
CA LEU A 110 -10.31 -2.84 -19.37
C LEU A 110 -9.40 -3.60 -18.41
N ILE A 111 -9.82 -4.82 -18.06
CA ILE A 111 -9.13 -5.70 -17.13
C ILE A 111 -8.53 -6.85 -17.93
N PRO A 112 -7.23 -7.18 -17.75
CA PRO A 112 -6.62 -8.32 -18.42
C PRO A 112 -7.18 -9.65 -17.89
N VAL A 113 -6.81 -10.75 -18.54
CA VAL A 113 -7.11 -12.09 -17.99
C VAL A 113 -6.27 -12.28 -16.73
N ILE A 114 -6.93 -12.53 -15.61
CA ILE A 114 -6.30 -12.62 -14.29
C ILE A 114 -6.30 -14.06 -13.80
N GLN A 115 -5.16 -14.49 -13.25
CA GLN A 115 -5.02 -15.72 -12.47
C GLN A 115 -4.58 -15.37 -11.05
N TYR A 116 -5.07 -16.11 -10.07
CA TYR A 116 -4.76 -15.88 -8.65
C TYR A 116 -3.83 -16.99 -8.14
N TYR A 117 -2.91 -16.62 -7.24
CA TYR A 117 -2.21 -17.58 -6.40
C TYR A 117 -1.98 -17.00 -5.01
N GLU A 118 -1.79 -17.88 -4.03
CA GLU A 118 -1.44 -17.51 -2.67
C GLU A 118 0.06 -17.74 -2.45
N ASP A 119 0.71 -16.79 -1.78
CA ASP A 119 2.06 -16.97 -1.26
C ASP A 119 2.10 -16.75 0.26
N LEU A 120 3.14 -17.32 0.88
CA LEU A 120 3.43 -17.18 2.29
C LEU A 120 4.20 -15.89 2.51
N TRP A 121 3.52 -14.86 3.02
CA TRP A 121 4.17 -13.60 3.29
C TRP A 121 4.76 -13.61 4.69
N THR A 122 6.09 -13.50 4.82
CA THR A 122 6.73 -13.46 6.13
C THR A 122 6.85 -12.01 6.60
N GLN A 123 6.16 -11.66 7.68
CA GLN A 123 6.34 -10.36 8.33
C GLN A 123 7.33 -10.51 9.49
N HIS A 124 8.33 -9.62 9.55
CA HIS A 124 9.15 -9.45 10.75
C HIS A 124 8.42 -8.53 11.71
N LEU A 125 7.65 -9.14 12.61
CA LEU A 125 6.86 -8.39 13.58
C LEU A 125 7.65 -8.26 14.89
N ILE A 126 7.58 -7.07 15.49
CA ILE A 126 8.05 -6.82 16.85
C ILE A 126 6.79 -6.70 17.70
N GLY A 127 6.68 -7.57 18.70
CA GLY A 127 5.51 -7.67 19.57
C GLY A 127 5.97 -7.77 21.02
N SER A 128 5.10 -7.36 21.94
CA SER A 128 5.28 -7.53 23.38
C SER A 128 4.26 -8.51 23.96
N ASP A 129 3.67 -9.38 23.13
CA ASP A 129 2.51 -10.19 23.47
C ASP A 129 2.68 -11.67 23.08
N GLN A 130 1.67 -12.47 23.41
CA GLN A 130 1.63 -13.91 23.14
C GLN A 130 1.89 -14.27 21.67
N ARG A 131 1.47 -13.42 20.72
CA ARG A 131 1.59 -13.68 19.27
C ARG A 131 3.06 -13.73 18.87
N HIS A 132 3.89 -12.93 19.53
CA HIS A 132 5.33 -12.94 19.37
C HIS A 132 5.93 -14.27 19.81
N ALA A 133 5.57 -14.72 21.02
CA ALA A 133 6.07 -15.97 21.59
C ALA A 133 5.64 -17.20 20.81
N ASP A 134 4.44 -17.17 20.21
CA ASP A 134 3.93 -18.26 19.38
C ASP A 134 4.59 -18.33 18.01
N GLY A 135 4.92 -17.20 17.39
CA GLY A 135 5.59 -17.18 16.09
C GLY A 135 7.12 -17.19 16.15
N ALA A 136 7.71 -17.13 17.34
CA ALA A 136 9.16 -17.28 17.52
C ALA A 136 9.52 -18.77 17.49
N ILE A 137 10.06 -19.22 16.36
CA ILE A 137 10.47 -20.63 16.17
C ILE A 137 11.74 -20.94 16.97
N ASN A 138 12.62 -19.94 17.12
CA ASN A 138 13.87 -20.07 17.86
C ASN A 138 13.72 -19.27 19.16
N TYR A 139 13.88 -19.88 20.33
CA TYR A 139 13.98 -19.23 21.64
C TYR A 139 14.97 -20.01 22.50
N ASP A 140 15.38 -19.48 23.66
CA ASP A 140 16.29 -20.20 24.56
C ASP A 140 15.66 -21.55 24.98
N TRP A 141 16.35 -22.65 24.69
CA TRP A 141 15.90 -24.01 24.97
C TRP A 141 15.58 -24.23 26.46
N ARG A 142 16.17 -23.44 27.36
CA ARG A 142 15.92 -23.50 28.82
C ARG A 142 14.46 -23.22 29.18
N LEU A 143 13.74 -22.49 28.32
CA LEU A 143 12.34 -22.13 28.53
C LEU A 143 11.35 -23.21 28.03
N GLU A 144 11.84 -24.25 27.35
CA GLU A 144 11.00 -25.26 26.69
C GLU A 144 10.03 -25.95 27.65
N SER A 145 10.54 -26.37 28.82
CA SER A 145 9.74 -27.08 29.81
C SER A 145 8.59 -26.22 30.34
N GLU A 146 8.88 -24.99 30.75
CA GLU A 146 7.89 -24.08 31.30
C GLU A 146 6.85 -23.67 30.25
N ARG A 147 7.31 -23.37 29.02
CA ARG A 147 6.44 -23.10 27.88
C ARG A 147 5.47 -24.24 27.61
N ASN A 148 5.93 -25.49 27.61
CA ASN A 148 5.09 -26.65 27.35
C ASN A 148 4.05 -26.87 28.46
N ILE A 149 4.41 -26.61 29.72
CA ILE A 149 3.47 -26.66 30.85
C ILE A 149 2.38 -25.59 30.67
N ILE A 150 2.76 -24.35 30.35
CA ILE A 150 1.80 -23.25 30.14
C ILE A 150 0.86 -23.58 28.98
N LYS A 151 1.38 -24.04 27.84
CA LYS A 151 0.56 -24.44 26.68
C LYS A 151 -0.38 -25.60 26.99
N ALA A 152 0.06 -26.58 27.77
CA ALA A 152 -0.79 -27.69 28.21
C ALA A 152 -1.95 -27.19 29.09
N LYS A 153 -1.67 -26.27 30.03
CA LYS A 153 -2.69 -25.65 30.89
C LYS A 153 -3.67 -24.75 30.14
N ILE A 154 -3.22 -24.09 29.07
CA ILE A 154 -4.13 -23.34 28.19
C ILE A 154 -5.09 -24.30 27.47
N ARG A 155 -4.58 -25.44 26.98
CA ARG A 155 -5.43 -26.48 26.36
C ARG A 155 -6.43 -27.10 27.35
N SER A 156 -6.05 -27.25 28.63
CA SER A 156 -6.97 -27.70 29.68
C SER A 156 -7.89 -26.60 30.22
N LYS A 157 -7.79 -25.37 29.72
CA LYS A 157 -8.54 -24.17 30.16
C LYS A 157 -8.25 -23.75 31.61
N GLU A 158 -7.14 -24.20 32.19
CA GLU A 158 -6.65 -23.74 33.50
C GLU A 158 -5.97 -22.37 33.40
N LEU A 159 -5.36 -22.07 32.25
CA LEU A 159 -4.74 -20.78 31.94
C LEU A 159 -5.34 -20.21 30.65
N THR A 160 -5.08 -18.92 30.43
CA THR A 160 -5.49 -18.17 29.25
C THR A 160 -4.29 -17.83 28.37
N GLU A 161 -4.54 -17.41 27.12
CA GLU A 161 -3.45 -16.97 26.24
C GLU A 161 -2.69 -15.75 26.83
N ASN A 162 -3.36 -14.91 27.63
CA ASN A 162 -2.73 -13.78 28.33
C ASN A 162 -1.62 -14.24 29.29
N ASP A 163 -1.77 -15.40 29.93
CA ASP A 163 -0.74 -15.97 30.81
C ASP A 163 0.52 -16.34 30.02
N PHE A 164 0.35 -16.79 28.77
CA PHE A 164 1.46 -17.02 27.86
C PHE A 164 2.12 -15.71 27.40
N GLY A 165 1.33 -14.66 27.16
CA GLY A 165 1.84 -13.31 26.90
C GLY A 165 2.65 -12.73 28.07
N LYS A 166 2.24 -13.02 29.31
CA LYS A 166 2.99 -12.63 30.52
C LYS A 166 4.31 -13.38 30.63
N PHE A 167 4.29 -14.71 30.48
CA PHE A 167 5.50 -15.54 30.43
C PHE A 167 6.51 -15.05 29.40
N PHE A 168 6.04 -14.66 28.21
CA PHE A 168 6.88 -14.05 27.19
C PHE A 168 7.49 -12.72 27.65
N THR A 169 6.69 -11.85 28.25
CA THR A 169 7.14 -10.53 28.74
C THR A 169 8.22 -10.68 29.80
N ASP A 170 8.03 -11.60 30.74
CA ASP A 170 8.96 -11.87 31.84
C ASP A 170 10.28 -12.48 31.33
N ASN A 171 10.25 -13.20 30.20
CA ASN A 171 11.40 -13.86 29.58
C ASN A 171 11.83 -13.23 28.25
N ARG A 172 11.55 -11.94 28.04
CA ARG A 172 11.73 -11.29 26.73
C ARG A 172 13.16 -11.38 26.18
N ALA A 173 14.18 -11.38 27.06
CA ALA A 173 15.58 -11.44 26.65
C ALA A 173 15.98 -12.80 26.06
N GLN A 174 15.19 -13.83 26.32
CA GLN A 174 15.41 -15.21 25.88
C GLN A 174 14.63 -15.55 24.60
N PHE A 175 13.83 -14.62 24.10
CA PHE A 175 13.19 -14.71 22.79
C PHE A 175 13.91 -13.80 21.79
N PRO A 176 13.99 -14.18 20.51
CA PRO A 176 14.39 -13.24 19.46
C PRO A 176 13.40 -12.08 19.45
N LEU A 177 13.87 -10.87 19.18
CA LEU A 177 13.02 -9.67 19.16
C LEU A 177 12.19 -9.55 17.87
N TYR A 178 12.20 -10.59 17.04
CA TYR A 178 11.43 -10.72 15.81
C TYR A 178 10.83 -12.11 15.74
N TYR A 179 9.58 -12.19 15.30
CA TYR A 179 8.92 -13.46 15.03
C TYR A 179 8.40 -13.50 13.60
N ARG A 180 8.17 -14.71 13.08
CA ARG A 180 7.58 -14.92 11.75
C ARG A 180 6.12 -15.27 11.92
N SER A 181 5.23 -14.33 11.58
CA SER A 181 3.90 -14.74 11.15
C SER A 181 3.99 -15.09 9.67
N VAL A 182 3.27 -16.13 9.26
CA VAL A 182 3.18 -16.52 7.85
C VAL A 182 1.75 -16.34 7.36
N PRO A 183 1.21 -15.11 7.36
CA PRO A 183 -0.08 -14.87 6.74
C PRO A 183 -0.02 -15.23 5.25
N LYS A 184 -1.13 -15.80 4.78
CA LYS A 184 -1.34 -16.00 3.35
C LYS A 184 -1.66 -14.67 2.69
N ARG A 185 -1.01 -14.41 1.56
CA ARG A 185 -1.22 -13.22 0.74
C ARG A 185 -1.54 -13.63 -0.69
N GLU A 186 -2.62 -13.06 -1.21
CA GLU A 186 -3.06 -13.32 -2.57
C GLU A 186 -2.33 -12.38 -3.55
N PHE A 187 -1.96 -12.96 -4.69
CA PHE A 187 -1.34 -12.29 -5.81
C PHE A 187 -2.16 -12.53 -7.09
N VAL A 188 -2.10 -11.55 -7.98
CA VAL A 188 -2.70 -11.55 -9.31
C VAL A 188 -1.59 -11.62 -10.36
N ILE A 189 -1.68 -12.63 -11.21
CA ILE A 189 -0.93 -12.72 -12.46
C ILE A 189 -1.85 -12.23 -13.57
N ALA A 190 -1.52 -11.06 -14.12
CA ALA A 190 -2.25 -10.45 -15.22
C ALA A 190 -1.63 -10.84 -16.57
N LYS A 191 -2.42 -11.46 -17.43
CA LYS A 191 -2.07 -11.74 -18.83
C LYS A 191 -2.59 -10.63 -19.71
N GLY A 192 -1.77 -9.59 -19.89
CA GLY A 192 -2.07 -8.38 -20.66
C GLY A 192 -2.04 -7.12 -19.80
N GLU A 193 -2.59 -6.05 -20.36
CA GLU A 193 -2.55 -4.70 -19.78
C GLU A 193 -3.87 -4.35 -19.09
N TYR A 194 -3.79 -3.57 -18.01
CA TYR A 194 -4.93 -2.81 -17.53
C TYR A 194 -5.05 -1.51 -18.33
N LYS A 195 -6.27 -1.11 -18.72
CA LYS A 195 -6.52 0.19 -19.35
C LYS A 195 -7.61 0.96 -18.63
N PHE A 196 -7.31 2.19 -18.26
CA PHE A 196 -8.24 3.11 -17.60
C PHE A 196 -8.41 4.32 -18.47
N LYS A 197 -9.66 4.72 -18.75
CA LYS A 197 -9.90 6.09 -19.15
C LYS A 197 -9.67 6.98 -17.93
N LEU A 198 -8.87 8.02 -18.06
CA LEU A 198 -8.43 8.87 -16.96
C LEU A 198 -8.71 10.32 -17.33
N ASN A 199 -9.53 11.01 -16.52
CA ASN A 199 -9.62 12.45 -16.57
C ASN A 199 -8.56 12.99 -15.61
N ILE A 200 -7.63 13.81 -16.10
CA ILE A 200 -6.42 14.21 -15.36
C ILE A 200 -6.11 15.67 -15.63
N ASN A 201 -5.50 16.33 -14.65
CA ASN A 201 -4.92 17.65 -14.82
C ASN A 201 -3.72 17.61 -15.77
N ARG A 202 -3.67 18.51 -16.77
CA ARG A 202 -2.62 18.57 -17.79
C ARG A 202 -1.22 18.68 -17.20
N GLN A 203 -1.05 19.47 -16.14
CA GLN A 203 0.28 19.63 -15.53
C GLN A 203 0.73 18.31 -14.90
N LEU A 204 -0.18 17.58 -14.22
CA LEU A 204 0.14 16.27 -13.65
C LEU A 204 0.47 15.27 -14.75
N LEU A 205 -0.32 15.25 -15.83
CA LEU A 205 -0.07 14.40 -16.99
C LEU A 205 1.33 14.65 -17.58
N ASN A 206 1.70 15.92 -17.78
CA ASN A 206 3.02 16.27 -18.32
C ASN A 206 4.16 15.81 -17.39
N LEU A 207 4.01 15.99 -16.07
CA LEU A 207 4.99 15.52 -15.10
C LEU A 207 5.14 13.99 -15.15
N LEU A 208 4.02 13.27 -15.22
CA LEU A 208 4.03 11.81 -15.31
C LEU A 208 4.63 11.31 -16.63
N GLN A 209 4.28 11.92 -17.77
CA GLN A 209 4.87 11.57 -19.07
C GLN A 209 6.38 11.82 -19.10
N ASN A 210 6.84 12.92 -18.52
CA ASN A 210 8.26 13.21 -18.38
C ASN A 210 8.96 12.18 -17.48
N ALA A 211 8.34 11.83 -16.34
CA ALA A 211 8.88 10.81 -15.44
C ALA A 211 8.98 9.44 -16.13
N CYS A 212 7.94 9.03 -16.86
CA CYS A 212 7.92 7.77 -17.62
C CYS A 212 8.97 7.75 -18.75
N SER A 213 9.34 8.91 -19.30
CA SER A 213 10.36 9.01 -20.35
C SER A 213 11.78 8.80 -19.83
N ASP A 214 12.03 9.08 -18.54
CA ASP A 214 13.33 8.88 -17.87
C ASP A 214 13.39 7.48 -17.22
N MET A 215 12.39 7.14 -16.39
CA MET A 215 12.28 5.86 -15.72
C MET A 215 10.81 5.44 -15.63
N ASN A 216 10.43 4.40 -16.38
CA ASN A 216 9.03 3.95 -16.47
C ASN A 216 8.65 2.80 -15.52
N ILE A 217 9.52 2.47 -14.55
CA ILE A 217 9.24 1.38 -13.60
C ILE A 217 8.55 1.97 -12.38
N GLY A 218 7.25 1.66 -12.25
CA GLY A 218 6.43 2.00 -11.10
C GLY A 218 6.09 0.79 -10.24
N TYR A 219 5.55 1.06 -9.04
CA TYR A 219 5.03 0.03 -8.14
C TYR A 219 3.52 0.16 -7.97
N LEU A 220 2.81 -0.97 -8.08
CA LEU A 220 1.37 -1.05 -7.90
C LEU A 220 1.00 -2.02 -6.77
N GLY A 221 0.29 -1.50 -5.77
CA GLY A 221 -0.03 -2.23 -4.54
C GLY A 221 1.15 -2.25 -3.57
N THR A 222 2.21 -2.99 -3.91
CA THR A 222 3.45 -3.05 -3.11
C THR A 222 4.69 -2.90 -3.98
N SER A 223 5.85 -2.69 -3.34
CA SER A 223 7.15 -2.57 -4.03
C SER A 223 7.57 -3.79 -4.85
N GLU A 224 6.93 -4.94 -4.63
CA GLU A 224 7.12 -6.18 -5.40
C GLU A 224 6.32 -6.17 -6.72
N GLY A 225 5.25 -5.37 -6.80
CA GLY A 225 4.33 -5.33 -7.93
C GLY A 225 4.79 -4.35 -8.99
N TRP A 226 5.85 -4.70 -9.73
CA TRP A 226 6.44 -3.84 -10.75
C TRP A 226 5.53 -3.69 -11.96
N VAL A 227 5.40 -2.46 -12.46
CA VAL A 227 4.58 -2.13 -13.61
C VAL A 227 5.30 -1.16 -14.54
N ASP A 228 4.99 -1.26 -15.83
CA ASP A 228 5.31 -0.26 -16.85
C ASP A 228 4.06 0.57 -17.16
N VAL A 229 4.20 1.88 -17.31
CA VAL A 229 3.06 2.81 -17.41
C VAL A 229 3.11 3.63 -18.70
N CYS A 230 1.99 3.75 -19.39
CA CYS A 230 1.89 4.57 -20.59
C CYS A 230 0.61 5.41 -20.58
N PHE A 231 0.69 6.62 -21.12
CA PHE A 231 -0.45 7.52 -21.28
C PHE A 231 -0.69 7.76 -22.77
N GLN A 232 -1.86 7.36 -23.28
CA GLN A 232 -2.27 7.58 -24.66
C GLN A 232 -3.36 8.64 -24.73
N GLU A 233 -3.21 9.64 -25.59
CA GLU A 233 -4.27 10.62 -25.81
C GLU A 233 -5.50 9.96 -26.45
N VAL A 234 -6.70 10.32 -25.96
CA VAL A 234 -7.93 9.96 -26.63
C VAL A 234 -8.06 10.84 -27.87
N LYS A 235 -7.72 10.32 -29.04
CA LYS A 235 -8.02 11.01 -30.30
C LYS A 235 -9.54 11.09 -30.43
N ASN A 236 -10.10 12.29 -30.25
CA ASN A 236 -11.48 12.56 -30.64
C ASN A 236 -11.52 12.47 -32.16
N GLY A 237 -12.19 11.43 -32.68
CA GLY A 237 -12.56 11.32 -34.09
C GLY A 237 -13.66 12.29 -34.45
#